data_AF-A0A8R1HXA1-F1
#
_entry.id   AF-A0A8R1HXA1-F1
#
_cell.length_a   1.000
_cell.length_b   1.000
_cell.length_c   1.000
_cell.angle_alpha   90.00
_cell.angle_beta   90.00
_cell.angle_gamma   90.00
#
_symmetry.space_group_name_H-M   'P 1'
#
loop_
_entity.id
_entity.type
_entity.pdbx_description
1 polymer ?
#
loop_
_entity_poly.entity_id
_entity_poly.type
_entity_poly.pdbx_seq_one_letter_code
_entity_poly.pdbx_strand_id
1 'polypeptide(L)'
;MVLPSTGQVSKSQIRMPGVYPQADSYVCTSLELSDEENYLTGFKALATKGTAHHILLFGCEEPGSDEPVWDCGEMNKNSDSDIPRAPTCGSKPAILFAWAMDAPALQLPK
;
A
#
# COMPACT_ATOMS: atom_id res chain seq x y z
N MET A 1 12.92 -32.61 15.80
CA MET A 1 11.59 -32.22 15.25
C MET A 1 11.02 -31.17 16.19
N VAL A 2 11.40 -29.91 15.97
CA VAL A 2 10.89 -28.80 16.78
C VAL A 2 9.74 -28.20 15.99
N LEU A 3 8.52 -28.40 16.45
CA LEU A 3 7.36 -27.69 15.94
C LEU A 3 7.48 -26.24 16.41
N PRO A 4 7.55 -25.23 15.53
CA PRO A 4 7.48 -23.85 16.00
C PRO A 4 6.08 -23.58 16.51
N SER A 5 6.04 -22.87 17.63
CA SER A 5 4.84 -22.30 18.25
C SER A 5 3.88 -21.75 17.21
N THR A 6 2.58 -21.95 17.44
CA THR A 6 1.51 -21.25 16.72
C THR A 6 1.73 -19.74 16.81
N GLY A 7 2.47 -19.17 15.86
CA GLY A 7 2.62 -17.74 15.71
C GLY A 7 1.25 -17.12 15.50
N GLN A 8 0.95 -16.07 16.25
CA GLN A 8 -0.33 -15.38 16.16
C GLN A 8 -0.41 -14.67 14.81
N VAL A 9 -1.12 -15.27 13.85
CA VAL A 9 -1.35 -14.65 12.53
C VAL A 9 -2.43 -13.58 12.68
N SER A 10 -2.05 -12.31 12.57
CA SER A 10 -2.97 -11.18 12.50
C SER A 10 -3.18 -10.74 11.04
N LYS A 11 -4.27 -10.01 10.77
CA LYS A 11 -4.56 -9.43 9.45
C LYS A 11 -4.76 -7.93 9.60
N SER A 12 -3.92 -7.15 8.95
CA SER A 12 -4.07 -5.70 8.83
C SER A 12 -4.73 -5.35 7.51
N GLN A 13 -5.63 -4.35 7.52
CA GLN A 13 -6.23 -3.80 6.31
C GLN A 13 -5.75 -2.37 6.13
N ILE A 14 -5.20 -2.08 4.96
CA ILE A 14 -4.84 -0.73 4.54
C ILE A 14 -5.86 -0.32 3.48
N ARG A 15 -6.63 0.73 3.76
CA ARG A 15 -7.71 1.22 2.88
C ARG A 15 -7.56 2.71 2.72
N MET A 16 -7.79 3.20 1.51
CA MET A 16 -7.79 4.63 1.25
C MET A 16 -8.98 5.29 1.98
N PRO A 17 -8.75 6.26 2.88
CA PRO A 17 -9.83 6.89 3.64
C PRO A 17 -10.46 8.06 2.86
N GLY A 18 -11.76 7.97 2.60
CA GLY A 18 -12.56 9.13 2.15
C GLY A 18 -12.21 9.71 0.78
N VAL A 19 -11.54 8.95 -0.09
CA VAL A 19 -11.11 9.43 -1.41
C VAL A 19 -12.05 9.04 -2.54
N TYR A 20 -12.19 9.97 -3.48
CA TYR A 20 -12.77 9.71 -4.80
C TYR A 20 -11.68 10.02 -5.85
N PRO A 21 -10.94 9.00 -6.32
CA PRO A 21 -9.81 9.23 -7.22
C PRO A 21 -10.31 9.73 -8.57
N GLN A 22 -9.56 10.66 -9.16
CA GLN A 22 -9.75 11.09 -10.54
C GLN A 22 -9.11 10.07 -11.49
N ALA A 23 -9.51 10.10 -12.77
CA ALA A 23 -8.88 9.27 -13.79
C ALA A 23 -7.36 9.51 -13.80
N ASP A 24 -6.60 8.42 -13.90
CA ASP A 24 -5.13 8.42 -13.94
C ASP A 24 -4.44 9.07 -12.72
N SER A 25 -5.13 9.18 -11.56
CA SER A 25 -4.53 9.68 -10.32
C SER A 25 -3.81 8.59 -9.51
N TYR A 26 -2.69 8.98 -8.88
CA TYR A 26 -1.93 8.15 -7.95
C TYR A 26 -2.07 8.74 -6.55
N VAL A 27 -2.86 8.07 -5.73
CA VAL A 27 -3.19 8.50 -4.37
C VAL A 27 -2.55 7.53 -3.37
N CYS A 28 -1.92 8.08 -2.34
CA CYS A 28 -1.17 7.35 -1.32
C CYS A 28 -1.83 7.50 0.05
N THR A 29 -1.60 6.50 0.90
CA THR A 29 -1.93 6.47 2.32
C THR A 29 -0.90 5.58 3.03
N SER A 30 -0.74 5.71 4.34
CA SER A 30 0.17 4.91 5.15
C SER A 30 -0.55 4.23 6.31
N LEU A 31 0.05 3.14 6.79
CA LEU A 31 -0.31 2.50 8.04
C LEU A 31 0.99 2.24 8.79
N GLU A 32 1.10 2.82 9.98
CA GLU A 32 2.19 2.52 10.90
C GLU A 32 2.00 1.12 11.49
N LEU A 33 3.09 0.36 11.56
CA LEU A 33 3.13 -0.97 12.16
C LEU A 33 3.77 -0.88 13.55
N SER A 34 3.54 -1.88 14.39
CA SER A 34 4.24 -2.00 15.66
C SER A 34 5.75 -2.17 15.46
N ASP A 35 6.55 -1.73 16.43
CA ASP A 35 8.01 -1.92 16.45
C ASP A 35 8.45 -3.39 16.60
N GLU A 36 7.52 -4.32 16.82
CA GLU A 36 7.80 -5.75 16.88
C GLU A 36 8.15 -6.31 15.50
N GLU A 37 9.06 -7.28 15.47
CA GLU A 37 9.43 -7.97 14.23
C GLU A 37 8.26 -8.83 13.73
N ASN A 38 7.81 -8.55 12.51
CA ASN A 38 6.68 -9.22 11.87
C ASN A 38 7.06 -9.77 10.49
N TYR A 39 6.48 -10.90 10.13
CA TYR A 39 6.67 -11.52 8.82
C TYR A 39 5.40 -11.43 7.97
N LEU A 40 5.51 -10.83 6.78
CA LEU A 40 4.42 -10.80 5.81
C LEU A 40 4.33 -12.14 5.09
N THR A 41 3.29 -12.91 5.40
CA THR A 41 3.10 -14.28 4.88
C THR A 41 2.01 -14.38 3.81
N GLY A 42 1.35 -13.27 3.47
CA GLY A 42 0.35 -13.25 2.42
C GLY A 42 -0.22 -11.87 2.16
N PHE A 43 -0.71 -11.69 0.94
CA PHE A 43 -1.35 -10.46 0.49
C PHE A 43 -2.71 -10.76 -0.13
N LYS A 44 -3.65 -9.84 0.05
CA LYS A 44 -4.93 -9.88 -0.64
C LYS A 44 -5.33 -8.46 -1.03
N ALA A 45 -5.40 -8.21 -2.34
CA ALA A 45 -5.92 -6.95 -2.85
C ALA A 45 -7.41 -6.81 -2.51
N LEU A 46 -7.80 -5.64 -2.01
CA LEU A 46 -9.18 -5.27 -1.72
C LEU A 46 -9.60 -4.17 -2.69
N ALA A 47 -9.87 -4.56 -3.94
CA ALA A 47 -10.21 -3.64 -5.02
C ALA A 47 -11.70 -3.65 -5.35
N THR A 48 -12.26 -2.47 -5.61
CA THR A 48 -13.58 -2.30 -6.23
C THR A 48 -13.41 -2.21 -7.73
N LYS A 49 -14.18 -3.01 -8.49
CA LYS A 49 -14.11 -3.00 -9.96
C LYS A 49 -14.45 -1.59 -10.49
N GLY A 50 -13.59 -1.06 -11.36
CA GLY A 50 -13.76 0.27 -11.95
C GLY A 50 -13.19 1.44 -11.12
N THR A 51 -12.58 1.19 -9.96
CA THR A 51 -11.94 2.25 -9.15
C THR A 51 -10.42 2.26 -9.29
N ALA A 52 -9.76 1.14 -9.01
CA ALA A 52 -8.29 1.04 -9.06
C ALA A 52 -7.85 0.18 -10.24
N HIS A 53 -6.95 0.70 -11.07
CA HIS A 53 -6.27 -0.07 -12.11
C HIS A 53 -5.05 -0.81 -11.54
N HIS A 54 -4.31 -0.17 -10.64
CA HIS A 54 -3.15 -0.74 -9.95
C HIS A 54 -3.23 -0.47 -8.44
N ILE A 55 -2.68 -1.38 -7.64
CA ILE A 55 -2.43 -1.19 -6.21
C ILE A 55 -0.99 -1.60 -5.96
N LEU A 56 -0.20 -0.70 -5.37
CA LEU A 56 1.18 -0.95 -4.98
C LEU A 56 1.29 -0.78 -3.47
N LEU A 57 2.00 -1.70 -2.81
CA LEU A 57 2.31 -1.63 -1.39
C LEU A 57 3.82 -1.58 -1.22
N PHE A 58 4.28 -0.58 -0.49
CA PHE A 58 5.68 -0.37 -0.17
C PHE A 58 5.89 -0.46 1.34
N GLY A 59 7.08 -0.91 1.74
CA GLY A 59 7.61 -0.76 3.08
C GLY A 59 8.68 0.32 3.09
N CYS A 60 8.66 1.17 4.10
CA CYS A 60 9.68 2.19 4.35
C CYS A 60 9.68 2.58 5.83
N GLU A 61 10.74 3.27 6.26
CA GLU A 61 10.88 3.78 7.63
C GLU A 61 9.96 4.99 7.88
N GLU A 62 9.84 5.88 6.89
CA GLU A 62 9.02 7.09 6.97
C GLU A 62 8.12 7.21 5.73
N PRO A 63 6.81 7.46 5.89
CA PRO A 63 5.93 7.78 4.76
C PRO A 63 6.33 9.11 4.13
N GLY A 64 5.88 9.37 2.90
CA GLY A 64 6.17 10.66 2.27
C GLY A 64 5.38 11.83 2.84
N SER A 65 4.29 11.56 3.56
CA SER A 65 3.47 12.57 4.22
C SER A 65 2.86 12.02 5.53
N ASP A 66 2.63 12.90 6.49
CA ASP A 66 1.85 12.64 7.71
C ASP A 66 0.33 12.79 7.48
N GLU A 67 -0.06 13.26 6.30
CA GLU A 67 -1.47 13.43 5.94
C GLU A 67 -2.11 12.04 5.69
N PRO A 68 -3.39 11.85 6.05
CA PRO A 68 -4.06 10.56 5.84
C PRO A 68 -4.07 10.10 4.38
N VAL A 69 -4.05 11.08 3.46
CA VAL A 69 -4.09 10.91 2.02
C VAL A 69 -3.25 11.99 1.36
N TRP A 70 -2.42 11.60 0.39
CA TRP A 70 -1.67 12.55 -0.43
C TRP A 70 -1.55 12.05 -1.88
N ASP A 71 -1.26 12.97 -2.81
CA ASP A 71 -0.87 12.61 -4.18
C ASP A 71 0.58 12.09 -4.14
N CYS A 72 0.78 10.86 -4.59
CA CYS A 72 2.09 10.18 -4.54
C CYS A 72 3.16 10.84 -5.41
N GLY A 73 2.78 11.75 -6.32
CA GLY A 73 3.69 12.56 -7.12
C GLY A 73 4.52 11.85 -8.19
N GLU A 74 4.45 10.52 -8.29
CA GLU A 74 5.30 9.70 -9.17
C GLU A 74 4.92 9.79 -10.67
N MET A 75 3.67 10.13 -11.02
CA MET A 75 3.22 10.10 -12.44
C MET A 75 2.45 11.32 -12.95
N ASN A 76 1.74 12.06 -12.10
CA ASN A 76 1.00 13.25 -12.57
C ASN A 76 1.78 14.52 -12.28
N LYS A 77 2.34 15.19 -13.29
CA LYS A 77 3.00 16.50 -13.08
C LYS A 77 2.00 17.64 -12.83
N ASN A 78 0.71 17.43 -13.16
CA ASN A 78 -0.34 18.46 -13.18
C ASN A 78 -1.60 17.99 -12.45
N SER A 79 -1.47 17.53 -11.20
CA SER A 79 -2.65 17.24 -10.39
C SER A 79 -3.20 18.56 -9.83
N ASP A 80 -4.32 19.04 -10.37
CA ASP A 80 -5.20 20.05 -9.71
C ASP A 80 -5.93 19.41 -8.52
N SER A 81 -5.22 18.61 -7.73
CA SER A 81 -5.78 17.91 -6.59
C SER A 81 -5.68 18.81 -5.35
N ASP A 82 -6.79 18.93 -4.62
CA ASP A 82 -6.86 19.68 -3.36
C ASP A 82 -6.08 19.00 -2.21
N ILE A 83 -5.45 17.85 -2.47
CA ILE A 83 -4.66 17.10 -1.49
C ILE A 83 -3.17 17.40 -1.68
N PRO A 84 -2.38 17.42 -0.58
CA PRO A 84 -0.96 17.69 -0.65
C PRO A 84 -0.24 16.63 -1.48
N ARG A 85 0.85 17.05 -2.12
CA ARG A 85 1.71 16.18 -2.92
C ARG A 85 2.97 15.82 -2.15
N ALA A 86 3.30 14.54 -2.11
CA ALA A 86 4.51 14.04 -1.48
C ALA A 86 4.93 12.71 -2.14
N PRO A 87 6.19 12.27 -2.03
CA PRO A 87 6.59 10.95 -2.54
C PRO A 87 5.84 9.82 -1.81
N THR A 88 5.95 8.58 -2.29
CA THR A 88 5.37 7.42 -1.59
C THR A 88 5.97 7.22 -0.19
N CYS A 89 7.28 7.40 -0.07
CA CYS A 89 8.04 7.28 1.17
C CYS A 89 9.01 8.46 1.29
N GLY A 90 9.30 8.91 2.52
CA GLY A 90 10.32 9.91 2.80
C GLY A 90 11.74 9.41 2.47
N SER A 91 11.94 8.10 2.55
CA SER A 91 13.20 7.43 2.21
C SER A 91 12.97 6.04 1.59
N LYS A 92 13.96 5.59 0.79
CA LYS A 92 14.17 4.22 0.25
C LYS A 92 12.93 3.31 0.25
N PRO A 93 11.98 3.48 -0.69
CA PRO A 93 10.82 2.61 -0.78
C PRO A 93 11.22 1.19 -1.19
N ALA A 94 10.75 0.18 -0.46
CA ALA A 94 10.87 -1.23 -0.82
C ALA A 94 9.51 -1.76 -1.28
N ILE A 95 9.41 -2.24 -2.51
CA ILE A 95 8.16 -2.82 -3.02
C ILE A 95 7.89 -4.17 -2.35
N LEU A 96 6.72 -4.31 -1.72
CA LEU A 96 6.31 -5.52 -1.00
C LEU A 96 5.26 -6.32 -1.76
N PHE A 97 4.32 -5.62 -2.39
CA PHE A 97 3.21 -6.24 -3.13
C PHE A 97 2.75 -5.33 -4.26
N ALA A 98 2.35 -5.95 -5.37
CA ALA A 98 1.74 -5.28 -6.50
C ALA A 98 0.53 -6.06 -6.98
N TRP A 99 -0.52 -5.35 -7.36
CA TRP A 99 -1.72 -5.88 -7.96
C TRP A 99 -2.12 -5.02 -9.15
N ALA A 100 -2.64 -5.68 -10.18
CA ALA A 100 -3.20 -5.04 -11.37
C ALA A 100 -4.59 -5.63 -11.67
N MET A 101 -5.48 -4.81 -12.20
CA MET A 101 -6.78 -5.25 -12.68
C MET A 101 -6.63 -6.39 -13.69
N ASP A 102 -7.42 -7.44 -13.54
CA ASP A 102 -7.45 -8.65 -14.39
C ASP A 102 -6.14 -9.47 -14.44
N ALA A 103 -5.11 -9.11 -13.66
CA ALA A 103 -3.91 -9.92 -13.52
C ALA A 103 -4.11 -11.08 -12.53
N PRO A 104 -3.40 -12.22 -12.70
CA PRO A 104 -3.40 -13.30 -11.71
C PRO A 104 -2.94 -12.83 -10.33
N ALA A 105 -3.53 -13.40 -9.28
CA ALA A 105 -3.14 -13.08 -7.91
C ALA A 105 -1.73 -13.62 -7.58
N LEU A 106 -0.95 -12.83 -6.83
CA LEU A 106 0.33 -13.26 -6.30
C LEU A 106 0.14 -14.41 -5.31
N GLN A 107 0.93 -15.47 -5.47
CA GLN A 107 1.05 -16.55 -4.50
C GLN A 107 2.48 -16.57 -3.97
N LEU A 108 2.63 -16.38 -2.66
CA LEU A 108 3.92 -16.53 -2.00
C LEU A 108 4.27 -18.02 -1.85
N PRO A 109 5.56 -18.38 -1.92
CA PRO A 109 6.01 -19.72 -1.57
C PRO A 109 5.59 -20.13 -0.15
N LYS A 110 5.46 -21.44 0.06
CA LYS A 110 5.20 -22.03 1.38
C LYS A 110 6.48 -22.25 2.16
#